data_AF-A0A7V0Z1W7-F1
#
_entry.id   AF-A0A7V0Z1W7-F1
#
_cell.length_a   1.000
_cell.length_b   1.000
_cell.length_c   1.000
_cell.angle_alpha   90.00
_cell.angle_beta   90.00
_cell.angle_gamma   90.00
#
_symmetry.space_group_name_H-M   'P 1'
#
loop_
_entity.id
_entity.type
_entity.pdbx_description
1 polymer ?
#
loop_
_entity_poly.entity_id
_entity_poly.type
_entity_poly.pdbx_seq_one_letter_code
_entity_poly.pdbx_strand_id
1 'polypeptide(L)'
;MHLTTFEKGKIERLFRFIQRDFVMENLHLTSLGVINEGFQKWVENYNFNHSNKALDRECAAGLYTPSLRKLTSEELEFILVHEEPRKVLKTGSITYYGQYYRVPDEYIGRRVWTKLKGETLFIESGKKVIAQYQIKHDRLDEPR
;
A
#
# COMPACT_ATOMS: atom_id res chain seq x y z
N MET A 1 -0.42 1.88 13.95
CA MET A 1 -1.88 1.65 14.07
C MET A 1 -2.07 0.24 14.62
N HIS A 2 -2.51 0.08 15.86
CA HIS A 2 -2.84 -1.24 16.44
C HIS A 2 -4.29 -1.54 16.06
N LEU A 3 -4.50 -2.49 15.15
CA LEU A 3 -5.85 -2.99 14.85
C LEU A 3 -6.37 -3.74 16.08
N THR A 4 -7.60 -3.46 16.47
CA THR A 4 -8.26 -4.17 17.58
C THR A 4 -8.53 -5.63 17.17
N THR A 5 -8.60 -6.55 18.13
CA THR A 5 -8.78 -8.00 17.88
C THR A 5 -9.98 -8.34 16.98
N PHE A 6 -11.03 -7.51 17.01
CA PHE A 6 -12.21 -7.65 16.15
C PHE A 6 -11.94 -7.32 14.68
N GLU A 7 -11.08 -6.34 14.40
CA GLU A 7 -10.70 -5.95 13.04
C GLU A 7 -9.85 -7.04 12.40
N LYS A 8 -8.96 -7.66 13.18
CA LYS A 8 -8.13 -8.78 12.71
C LYS A 8 -8.98 -9.95 12.23
N GLY A 9 -10.02 -10.34 12.99
CA GLY A 9 -10.90 -11.45 12.63
C GLY A 9 -11.73 -11.20 11.36
N LYS A 10 -12.12 -9.94 11.10
CA LYS A 10 -12.82 -9.57 9.84
C LYS A 10 -11.89 -9.66 8.64
N ILE A 11 -10.67 -9.14 8.78
CA ILE A 11 -9.64 -9.20 7.74
C ILE A 11 -9.30 -10.66 7.41
N GLU A 12 -9.08 -11.50 8.43
CA GLU A 12 -8.81 -12.93 8.24
C GLU A 12 -9.97 -13.66 7.55
N ARG A 13 -11.21 -13.35 7.92
CA ARG A 13 -12.40 -13.94 7.28
C ARG A 13 -12.52 -13.53 5.81
N LEU A 14 -12.21 -12.27 5.48
CA LEU A 14 -12.18 -11.78 4.11
C LEU A 14 -11.10 -12.51 3.28
N PHE A 15 -9.88 -12.62 3.79
CA PHE A 15 -8.82 -13.35 3.09
C PHE A 15 -9.18 -14.81 2.87
N ARG A 16 -9.78 -15.48 3.86
CA ARG A 16 -10.26 -16.86 3.72
C ARG A 16 -11.35 -16.99 2.65
N PHE A 17 -12.25 -16.01 2.57
CA PHE A 17 -13.27 -15.96 1.53
C PHE A 17 -12.64 -15.84 0.14
N ILE A 18 -11.75 -14.86 -0.07
CA ILE A 18 -11.04 -14.66 -1.33
C ILE A 18 -10.23 -15.90 -1.73
N GLN A 19 -9.54 -16.53 -0.78
CA GLN A 19 -8.78 -17.75 -1.04
C GLN A 19 -9.68 -18.88 -1.55
N ARG A 20 -10.79 -19.12 -0.87
CA ARG A 20 -11.73 -20.19 -1.24
C ARG A 20 -12.43 -19.92 -2.58
N ASP A 21 -12.88 -18.68 -2.79
CA ASP A 21 -13.80 -18.32 -3.85
C ASP A 21 -13.09 -17.93 -5.16
N PHE A 22 -11.96 -17.23 -5.05
CA PHE A 22 -11.19 -16.78 -6.20
C PHE A 22 -9.90 -17.59 -6.40
N VAL A 23 -9.06 -17.71 -5.36
CA VAL A 23 -7.70 -18.23 -5.53
C VAL A 23 -7.71 -19.71 -5.94
N MET A 24 -8.53 -20.55 -5.31
CA MET A 24 -8.59 -21.99 -5.60
C MET A 24 -8.93 -22.29 -7.07
N GLU A 25 -9.76 -21.47 -7.71
CA GLU A 25 -10.14 -21.62 -9.12
C GLU A 25 -9.05 -21.10 -10.08
N ASN A 26 -8.16 -20.24 -9.58
CA ASN A 26 -7.16 -19.52 -10.37
C ASN A 26 -5.70 -19.94 -10.07
N LEU A 27 -5.48 -21.03 -9.32
CA LEU A 27 -4.15 -21.55 -8.96
C LEU A 27 -3.26 -21.90 -10.16
N HIS A 28 -3.87 -22.14 -11.33
CA HIS A 28 -3.18 -22.48 -12.57
C HIS A 28 -2.56 -21.26 -13.26
N LEU A 29 -2.93 -20.05 -12.86
CA LEU A 29 -2.37 -18.81 -13.42
C LEU A 29 -0.98 -18.55 -12.84
N THR A 30 -0.02 -18.27 -13.71
CA THR A 30 1.40 -18.12 -13.34
C THR A 30 1.90 -16.68 -13.42
N SER A 31 1.13 -15.78 -14.04
CA SER A 31 1.48 -14.36 -14.19
C SER A 31 0.66 -13.50 -13.25
N LEU A 32 1.35 -12.65 -12.49
CA LEU A 32 0.71 -11.70 -11.58
C LEU A 32 -0.24 -10.74 -12.31
N GLY A 33 0.11 -10.32 -13.53
CA GLY A 33 -0.76 -9.47 -14.35
C GLY A 33 -2.10 -10.14 -14.66
N VAL A 34 -2.07 -11.40 -15.09
CA VAL A 34 -3.27 -12.18 -15.40
C VAL A 34 -4.11 -12.45 -14.15
N ILE A 35 -3.45 -12.75 -13.02
CA ILE A 35 -4.13 -12.91 -11.73
C ILE A 35 -4.83 -11.62 -11.32
N ASN A 36 -4.17 -10.47 -11.45
CA ASN A 36 -4.75 -9.17 -11.10
C ASN A 36 -5.98 -8.84 -11.97
N GLU A 37 -5.90 -9.06 -13.28
CA GLU A 37 -7.06 -8.85 -14.17
C GLU A 37 -8.23 -9.78 -13.82
N GLY A 38 -7.96 -11.06 -13.57
CA GLY A 38 -8.96 -12.03 -13.12
C GLY A 38 -9.60 -11.61 -11.80
N PHE A 39 -8.78 -11.12 -10.85
CA PHE A 39 -9.25 -10.66 -9.55
C PHE A 39 -10.17 -9.45 -9.68
N GLN A 40 -9.83 -8.47 -10.52
CA GLN A 40 -10.71 -7.31 -10.75
C GLN A 40 -12.06 -7.72 -11.32
N LYS A 41 -12.07 -8.60 -12.34
CA LYS A 41 -13.31 -9.13 -12.92
C LYS A 41 -14.15 -9.88 -11.88
N TRP A 42 -13.52 -10.67 -11.02
CA TRP A 42 -14.20 -11.37 -9.93
C TRP A 42 -14.81 -10.39 -8.91
N VAL A 43 -14.07 -9.35 -8.50
CA VAL A 43 -14.56 -8.31 -7.58
C VAL A 43 -15.76 -7.56 -8.19
N GLU A 44 -15.66 -7.14 -9.45
CA GLU A 44 -16.77 -6.48 -10.16
C GLU A 44 -18.00 -7.39 -10.20
N ASN A 45 -17.84 -8.64 -10.62
CA ASN A 45 -18.94 -9.58 -10.69
C ASN A 45 -19.57 -9.83 -9.30
N TYR A 46 -18.75 -10.00 -8.26
CA TYR A 46 -19.24 -10.21 -6.90
C TYR A 46 -20.01 -8.98 -6.36
N ASN A 47 -19.54 -7.77 -6.65
CA ASN A 47 -20.20 -6.57 -6.15
C ASN A 47 -21.51 -6.23 -6.89
N PHE A 48 -21.53 -6.42 -8.21
CA PHE A 48 -22.64 -5.94 -9.06
C PHE A 48 -23.62 -7.02 -9.52
N ASN A 49 -23.19 -8.28 -9.64
CA ASN A 49 -24.02 -9.35 -10.21
C ASN A 49 -24.33 -10.47 -9.22
N HIS A 50 -23.51 -10.68 -8.19
CA HIS A 50 -23.73 -11.76 -7.23
C HIS A 50 -24.86 -11.42 -6.27
N SER A 51 -25.97 -12.16 -6.38
CA SER A 51 -27.08 -12.08 -5.42
C SER A 51 -26.73 -12.83 -4.14
N ASN A 52 -26.82 -12.14 -3.00
CA ASN A 52 -26.52 -12.75 -1.71
C ASN A 52 -27.82 -13.03 -0.95
N LYS A 53 -28.02 -14.28 -0.51
CA LYS A 53 -29.19 -14.66 0.30
C LYS A 53 -29.29 -13.88 1.62
N ALA A 54 -28.16 -13.45 2.18
CA ALA A 54 -28.13 -12.62 3.38
C ALA A 54 -28.49 -11.15 3.12
N LEU A 55 -28.54 -10.73 1.85
CA LEU A 55 -28.88 -9.38 1.40
C LEU A 55 -30.21 -9.37 0.64
N ASP A 56 -31.14 -10.26 1.00
CA ASP A 56 -32.45 -10.42 0.35
C ASP A 56 -32.38 -10.59 -1.18
N ARG A 57 -31.33 -11.28 -1.66
CA ARG A 57 -31.02 -11.50 -3.09
C ARG A 57 -30.63 -10.24 -3.88
N GLU A 58 -30.37 -9.12 -3.21
CA GLU A 58 -29.71 -7.97 -3.82
C GLU A 58 -28.19 -8.21 -3.95
N CYS A 59 -27.56 -7.42 -4.82
CA CYS A 59 -26.10 -7.37 -4.93
C CYS A 59 -25.51 -6.34 -3.97
N ALA A 60 -24.25 -6.51 -3.58
CA ALA A 60 -23.61 -5.67 -2.57
C ALA A 60 -23.57 -4.18 -2.97
N ALA A 61 -23.41 -3.89 -4.26
CA ALA A 61 -23.38 -2.53 -4.78
C ALA A 61 -24.73 -1.80 -4.61
N GLY A 62 -25.86 -2.50 -4.69
CA GLY A 62 -27.19 -1.91 -4.52
C GLY A 62 -27.44 -1.36 -3.12
N LEU A 63 -26.79 -1.96 -2.12
CA LEU A 63 -26.90 -1.57 -0.70
C LEU A 63 -25.80 -0.60 -0.25
N TYR A 64 -24.77 -0.40 -1.07
CA TYR A 64 -23.64 0.44 -0.71
C TYR A 64 -24.04 1.92 -0.70
N THR A 65 -23.90 2.56 0.46
CA THR A 65 -24.06 4.01 0.61
C THR A 65 -22.69 4.66 0.70
N PRO A 66 -22.29 5.50 -0.26
CA PRO A 66 -20.99 6.18 -0.19
C PRO A 66 -20.93 7.14 1.00
N SER A 67 -19.76 7.27 1.61
CA SER A 67 -19.51 8.28 2.64
C SER A 67 -19.76 9.69 2.08
N LEU A 68 -20.52 10.50 2.83
CA LEU A 68 -20.74 11.92 2.52
C LEU A 68 -19.45 12.74 2.62
N ARG A 69 -18.52 12.32 3.47
CA ARG A 69 -17.19 12.94 3.58
C ARG A 69 -16.30 12.44 2.45
N LYS A 70 -15.79 13.38 1.66
CA LYS A 70 -14.66 13.17 0.75
C LYS A 70 -13.40 13.69 1.43
N LEU A 71 -12.32 12.93 1.34
CA LEU A 71 -11.01 13.37 1.80
C LEU A 71 -10.46 14.43 0.84
N THR A 72 -9.76 15.44 1.37
CA THR A 72 -9.04 16.40 0.53
C THR A 72 -7.79 15.75 -0.08
N SER A 73 -7.23 16.37 -1.12
CA SER A 73 -5.98 15.90 -1.74
C SER A 73 -4.85 15.82 -0.71
N GLU A 74 -4.77 16.78 0.20
CA GLU A 74 -3.76 16.82 1.26
C GLU A 74 -3.95 15.70 2.29
N GLU A 75 -5.20 15.38 2.64
CA GLU A 75 -5.51 14.25 3.52
C GLU A 75 -5.14 12.91 2.87
N LEU A 76 -5.44 12.75 1.57
CA LEU A 76 -5.07 11.56 0.81
C LEU A 76 -3.55 11.43 0.72
N GLU A 77 -2.85 12.50 0.37
CA GLU A 77 -1.39 12.52 0.35
C GLU A 77 -0.81 12.13 1.70
N PHE A 78 -1.35 12.69 2.79
CA PHE A 78 -0.90 12.38 4.15
C PHE A 78 -1.06 10.89 4.49
N ILE A 79 -2.20 10.29 4.15
CA ILE A 79 -2.47 8.86 4.38
C ILE A 79 -1.51 7.96 3.58
N LEU A 80 -1.10 8.42 2.39
CA LEU A 80 -0.21 7.68 1.50
C LEU A 80 1.28 7.90 1.79
N VAL A 81 1.64 8.78 2.74
CA VAL A 81 3.04 8.98 3.11
C VAL A 81 3.56 7.77 3.87
N HIS A 82 4.61 7.15 3.31
CA HIS A 82 5.39 6.18 4.06
C HIS A 82 6.52 6.90 4.81
N GLU A 83 6.44 6.90 6.14
CA GLU A 83 7.44 7.52 7.02
C GLU A 83 8.17 6.48 7.86
N GLU A 84 9.51 6.52 7.82
CA GLU A 84 10.34 5.66 8.67
C GLU A 84 11.68 6.32 9.05
N PRO A 85 12.26 5.99 10.21
CA PRO A 85 13.54 6.55 10.61
C PRO A 85 14.71 5.72 10.05
N ARG A 86 15.68 6.37 9.40
CA ARG A 86 16.91 5.76 8.86
C ARG A 86 18.16 6.31 9.54
N LYS A 87 19.18 5.45 9.73
CA LYS A 87 20.49 5.86 10.25
C LYS A 87 21.39 6.27 9.09
N VAL A 88 22.06 7.40 9.21
CA VAL A 88 23.08 7.84 8.26
C VAL A 88 24.35 7.04 8.48
N LEU A 89 24.81 6.38 7.43
CA LEU A 89 26.01 5.57 7.39
C LEU A 89 27.27 6.44 7.49
N LYS A 90 28.41 5.81 7.79
CA LYS A 90 29.73 6.48 7.80
C LYS A 90 30.09 7.09 6.46
N THR A 91 29.49 6.57 5.38
CA THR A 91 29.63 7.08 4.02
C THR A 91 28.86 8.37 3.77
N GLY A 92 28.09 8.92 4.71
CA GLY A 92 27.26 10.12 4.48
C GLY A 92 25.99 9.83 3.68
N SER A 93 25.48 8.60 3.73
CA SER A 93 24.27 8.20 3.01
C SER A 93 23.32 7.40 3.89
N ILE A 94 22.06 7.31 3.48
CA ILE A 94 21.08 6.35 4.02
C ILE A 94 20.79 5.27 2.97
N THR A 95 20.26 4.14 3.42
CA THR A 95 19.67 3.14 2.54
C THR A 95 18.14 3.21 2.62
N TYR A 96 17.48 3.28 1.46
CA TYR A 96 16.03 3.27 1.33
C TYR A 96 15.63 2.41 0.12
N TYR A 97 14.71 1.46 0.30
CA TYR A 97 14.39 0.40 -0.68
C TYR A 97 15.59 -0.26 -1.38
N GLY A 98 16.70 -0.40 -0.66
CA GLY A 98 17.93 -1.03 -1.16
C GLY A 98 18.81 -0.14 -2.04
N GLN A 99 18.46 1.14 -2.20
CA GLN A 99 19.27 2.15 -2.86
C GLN A 99 19.91 3.10 -1.84
N TYR A 100 21.03 3.72 -2.21
CA TYR A 100 21.75 4.68 -1.37
C TYR A 100 21.43 6.12 -1.75
N TYR A 101 21.11 6.93 -0.75
CA TYR A 101 20.79 8.35 -0.92
C TYR A 101 21.73 9.19 -0.06
N ARG A 102 22.41 10.16 -0.67
CA ARG A 102 23.34 11.05 0.03
C ARG A 102 22.57 11.97 0.98
N VAL A 103 23.19 12.32 2.08
CA VAL A 103 22.74 13.40 2.97
C VAL A 103 23.96 14.24 3.36
N PRO A 104 23.77 15.46 3.88
CA PRO A 104 24.88 16.26 4.37
C PRO A 104 25.69 15.53 5.47
N ASP A 105 27.01 15.68 5.44
CA ASP A 105 27.94 14.90 6.28
C ASP A 105 27.79 15.19 7.77
N GLU A 106 27.25 16.37 8.13
CA GLU A 106 26.91 16.74 9.51
C GLU A 106 25.90 15.77 10.17
N TYR A 107 25.17 14.97 9.38
CA TYR A 107 24.23 13.96 9.86
C TYR A 107 24.84 12.56 9.98
N ILE A 108 26.12 12.35 9.64
CA ILE A 108 26.78 11.03 9.77
C ILE A 108 26.60 10.46 11.18
N GLY A 109 26.16 9.20 11.25
CA GLY A 109 25.89 8.49 12.50
C GLY A 109 24.58 8.87 13.20
N ARG A 110 23.90 9.94 12.76
CA ARG A 110 22.60 10.37 13.30
C ARG A 110 21.44 9.62 12.65
N ARG A 111 20.25 9.74 13.24
CA ARG A 111 18.99 9.27 12.65
C ARG A 111 18.29 10.43 11.96
N VAL A 112 17.74 10.16 10.79
CA VAL A 112 16.93 11.07 9.97
C VAL A 112 15.61 10.38 9.66
N TRP A 113 14.59 11.16 9.30
CA TRP A 113 13.30 10.65 8.86
C TRP A 113 13.26 10.61 7.35
N THR A 114 12.79 9.51 6.78
CA THR A 114 12.46 9.41 5.36
C THR A 114 10.96 9.48 5.20
N LYS A 115 10.47 10.32 4.28
CA LYS A 115 9.07 10.43 3.88
C LYS A 115 8.97 10.24 2.38
N LEU A 116 8.33 9.15 1.95
CA LEU A 116 8.02 8.94 0.55
C LEU A 116 6.62 9.47 0.25
N LYS A 117 6.52 10.45 -0.65
CA LYS A 117 5.26 10.99 -1.17
C LYS A 117 5.22 10.79 -2.68
N GLY A 118 4.35 9.90 -3.14
CA GLY A 118 4.39 9.41 -4.53
C GLY A 118 5.76 8.83 -4.84
N GLU A 119 6.46 9.41 -5.81
CA GLU A 119 7.80 8.99 -6.24
C GLU A 119 8.93 9.81 -5.59
N THR A 120 8.59 10.81 -4.77
CA THR A 120 9.58 11.70 -4.16
C THR A 120 9.92 11.29 -2.73
N LEU A 121 11.20 10.99 -2.49
CA LEU A 121 11.77 10.76 -1.18
C LEU A 121 12.25 12.07 -0.57
N PHE A 122 11.67 12.45 0.57
CA PHE A 122 12.16 13.53 1.41
C PHE A 122 12.95 12.95 2.58
N ILE A 123 14.11 13.51 2.86
CA ILE A 123 14.91 13.17 4.03
C ILE A 123 14.92 14.37 4.95
N GLU A 124 14.48 14.18 6.20
CA GLU A 124 14.26 15.24 7.17
C GLU A 124 15.04 15.01 8.47
N SER A 125 15.49 16.12 9.06
CA SER A 125 15.98 16.16 10.45
C SER A 125 15.34 17.35 11.16
N GLY A 126 14.63 17.09 12.26
CA GLY A 126 13.98 18.16 13.04
C GLY A 126 12.99 19.01 12.23
N LYS A 127 12.18 18.38 11.37
CA LYS A 127 11.22 19.02 10.43
C LYS A 127 11.87 19.84 9.30
N LYS A 128 13.19 19.88 9.20
CA LYS A 128 13.91 20.47 8.07
C LYS A 128 14.19 19.39 7.03
N VAL A 129 13.79 19.61 5.78
CA VAL A 129 14.23 18.79 4.64
C VAL A 129 15.71 19.04 4.41
N ILE A 130 16.52 17.99 4.52
CA ILE A 130 17.98 18.03 4.35
C ILE A 130 18.43 17.45 3.01
N ALA A 131 17.59 16.62 2.38
CA ALA A 131 17.80 16.12 1.03
C ALA A 131 16.46 15.66 0.41
N GLN A 132 16.40 15.63 -0.91
CA GLN A 132 15.23 15.19 -1.69
C GLN A 132 15.69 14.43 -2.93
N TYR A 133 14.99 13.35 -3.26
CA TYR A 133 15.30 12.49 -4.41
C TYR A 133 14.02 12.01 -5.11
N GLN A 134 14.08 11.83 -6.43
CA GLN A 134 13.10 11.00 -7.14
C GLN A 134 13.53 9.54 -7.04
N ILE A 135 12.63 8.66 -6.60
CA ILE A 135 12.87 7.22 -6.57
C ILE A 135 12.46 6.66 -7.93
N LYS A 136 13.38 5.93 -8.58
CA LYS A 136 13.02 5.07 -9.71
C LYS A 136 12.54 3.73 -9.17
N HIS A 137 11.38 3.28 -9.62
CA HIS A 137 10.80 1.98 -9.26
C HIS A 137 11.52 0.82 -9.99
N ASP A 138 12.85 0.75 -9.95
CA ASP A 138 13.62 -0.25 -10.71
C ASP A 138 13.43 -1.69 -10.17
N ARG A 139 12.72 -1.89 -9.04
CA ARG A 139 12.62 -3.17 -8.33
C ARG A 139 11.30 -3.92 -8.44
N LEU A 140 10.29 -3.38 -9.12
CA LEU A 140 9.00 -4.06 -9.28
C LEU A 140 8.82 -4.74 -10.66
N ASP A 141 9.70 -4.44 -11.62
CA ASP A 141 9.60 -4.94 -13.01
C ASP A 141 10.54 -6.10 -13.34
N GLU A 142 11.29 -6.64 -12.37
CA GLU A 142 12.09 -7.84 -12.62
C GLU A 142 11.25 -9.10 -12.40
N PRO A 143 10.93 -9.89 -13.44
CA PRO A 143 10.38 -11.22 -13.25
C PRO A 143 11.43 -12.09 -12.56
N ARG A 144 11.06 -12.67 -11.41
CA ARG A 144 11.80 -13.78 -10.81
C ARG A 144 11.45 -15.09 -11.50
#